data_AF-A0A7K1UTZ7-F1
#
_entry.id   AF-A0A7K1UTZ7-F1
#
_cell.length_a   1.000
_cell.length_b   1.000
_cell.length_c   1.000
_cell.angle_alpha   90.00
_cell.angle_beta   90.00
_cell.angle_gamma   90.00
#
_symmetry.space_group_name_H-M   'P 1'
#
loop_
_entity.id
_entity.type
_entity.pdbx_description
1 polymer ?
#
loop_
_entity_poly.entity_id
_entity_poly.type
_entity_poly.pdbx_seq_one_letter_code
_entity_poly.pdbx_strand_id
1 'polypeptide(L)'
;MAAATGMVAAMLSGAGGLGAADPAPAPSIALLTLTAFPAGWQTRTDLRPALEVQSDGRAVKRADSSAQAVNGTVPADVLGAAIADIKALAAVDMGLPQDADKATSIIDYMPQAPDQDVHLIVYGPEINDGLSDEQKASRKRFDDVFQRLLNAFVPA
;
A
#
# COMPACT_ATOMS: atom_id res chain seq x y z
N MET A 1 32.40 -56.41 29.94
CA MET A 1 31.18 -55.66 29.54
C MET A 1 30.25 -55.71 30.74
N ALA A 2 30.34 -54.73 31.64
CA ALA A 2 29.54 -53.50 31.68
C ALA A 2 28.10 -53.76 32.18
N ALA A 3 27.84 -53.27 33.39
CA ALA A 3 26.61 -53.36 34.18
C ALA A 3 25.57 -52.29 33.80
N ALA A 4 24.32 -52.48 34.24
CA ALA A 4 23.42 -51.50 34.89
C ALA A 4 21.95 -51.90 34.64
N THR A 5 21.25 -52.45 35.63
CA THR A 5 20.45 -51.74 36.64
C THR A 5 19.30 -50.93 36.01
N GLY A 6 18.12 -51.58 35.93
CA GLY A 6 16.86 -50.88 35.70
C GLY A 6 16.40 -50.19 36.98
N MET A 7 16.02 -48.92 36.88
CA MET A 7 15.38 -48.22 37.99
C MET A 7 14.39 -47.14 37.50
N VAL A 8 13.13 -47.39 37.86
CA VAL A 8 12.11 -46.47 38.41
C VAL A 8 11.59 -45.31 37.56
N ALA A 9 10.29 -45.40 37.31
CA ALA A 9 9.39 -44.33 36.89
C ALA A 9 9.34 -43.19 37.92
N ALA A 10 9.47 -41.95 37.44
CA ALA A 10 9.03 -40.77 38.17
C ALA A 10 7.99 -40.03 37.33
N MET A 11 6.73 -40.11 37.76
CA MET A 11 5.68 -39.22 37.30
C MET A 11 5.91 -37.84 37.90
N LEU A 12 6.19 -36.84 37.08
CA LEU A 12 6.03 -35.44 37.46
C LEU A 12 4.83 -34.85 36.73
N SER A 13 3.68 -34.91 37.40
CA SER A 13 2.56 -34.02 37.19
C SER A 13 2.92 -32.61 37.66
N GLY A 14 3.17 -31.71 36.71
CA GLY A 14 3.31 -30.28 36.94
C GLY A 14 2.36 -29.52 36.02
N ALA A 15 1.19 -29.16 36.55
CA ALA A 15 0.30 -28.17 35.96
C ALA A 15 0.91 -26.77 36.17
N GLY A 16 1.12 -26.03 35.09
CA GLY A 16 1.60 -24.65 35.13
C GLY A 16 1.50 -24.06 33.73
N GLY A 17 0.62 -23.08 33.55
CA GLY A 17 0.09 -22.64 32.27
C GLY A 17 1.14 -22.30 31.21
N LEU A 18 0.96 -22.91 30.03
CA LEU A 18 1.50 -22.35 28.80
C LEU A 18 0.75 -21.04 28.57
N GLY A 19 1.39 -19.91 28.90
CA GLY A 19 0.97 -18.62 28.36
C GLY A 19 1.05 -18.73 26.85
N ALA A 20 -0.11 -18.89 26.20
CA ALA A 20 -0.21 -18.74 24.76
C ALA A 20 0.24 -17.31 24.46
N ALA A 21 1.43 -17.16 23.86
CA ALA A 21 1.84 -15.90 23.28
C ALA A 21 0.73 -15.52 22.29
N ASP A 22 0.09 -14.38 22.52
CA ASP A 22 -0.90 -13.81 21.60
C ASP A 22 -0.23 -13.78 20.21
N PRO A 23 -0.82 -14.41 19.17
CA PRO A 23 -0.21 -14.42 17.86
C PRO A 23 0.09 -12.97 17.45
N ALA A 24 1.35 -12.71 17.10
CA ALA A 24 1.74 -11.41 16.57
C ALA A 24 0.78 -11.07 15.41
N PRO A 25 0.19 -9.86 15.37
CA PRO A 25 -0.69 -9.47 14.30
C PRO A 25 0.00 -9.76 12.97
N ALA A 26 -0.66 -10.51 12.08
CA ALA A 26 -0.14 -10.73 10.75
C ALA A 26 0.18 -9.37 10.11
N PRO A 27 1.29 -9.23 9.37
CA PRO A 27 1.58 -7.99 8.65
C PRO A 27 0.37 -7.67 7.77
N SER A 28 -0.30 -6.56 8.09
CA SER A 28 -1.44 -6.08 7.31
C SER A 28 -0.87 -5.45 6.07
N ILE A 29 -1.06 -6.12 4.92
CA ILE A 29 -0.82 -5.50 3.62
C ILE A 29 -1.83 -4.37 3.48
N ALA A 30 -1.38 -3.16 3.14
CA ALA A 30 -2.26 -2.04 2.87
C ALA A 30 -3.17 -2.38 1.68
N LEU A 31 -4.46 -2.07 1.79
CA LEU A 31 -5.41 -2.22 0.68
C LEU A 31 -5.08 -1.26 -0.47
N LEU A 32 -4.65 -0.04 -0.14
CA LEU A 32 -4.22 0.97 -1.09
C LEU A 32 -2.92 1.62 -0.65
N THR A 33 -2.04 1.89 -1.61
CA THR A 33 -0.90 2.80 -1.45
C THR A 33 -0.93 3.88 -2.52
N LEU A 34 -0.55 5.10 -2.14
CA LEU A 34 -0.33 6.21 -3.05
C LEU A 34 1.13 6.62 -2.96
N THR A 35 1.86 6.49 -4.06
CA THR A 35 3.28 6.80 -4.08
C THR A 35 3.59 7.84 -5.14
N ALA A 36 4.18 8.96 -4.74
CA ALA A 36 4.66 10.00 -5.64
C ALA A 36 6.18 10.06 -5.57
N PHE A 37 6.84 9.70 -6.67
CA PHE A 37 8.27 9.81 -6.84
C PHE A 37 8.60 11.13 -7.53
N PRO A 38 9.43 12.00 -6.94
CA PRO A 38 9.88 13.21 -7.62
C PRO A 38 10.83 12.88 -8.78
N ALA A 39 11.07 13.82 -9.69
CA ALA A 39 12.12 13.65 -10.70
C ALA A 39 13.49 13.34 -10.04
N GLY A 40 14.26 12.45 -10.65
CA GLY A 40 15.55 11.99 -10.11
C GLY A 40 15.46 10.98 -8.96
N TRP A 41 14.29 10.36 -8.74
CA TRP A 41 14.09 9.36 -7.69
C TRP A 41 14.92 8.08 -7.84
N GLN A 42 15.45 7.78 -9.02
CA GLN A 42 16.14 6.52 -9.33
C GLN A 42 17.36 6.26 -8.45
N THR A 43 17.96 7.31 -7.87
CA THR A 43 19.10 7.21 -6.95
C THR A 43 18.69 7.17 -5.47
N ARG A 44 17.39 7.29 -5.17
CA ARG A 44 16.87 7.33 -3.80
C ARG A 44 16.53 5.93 -3.29
N THR A 45 16.82 5.70 -2.01
CA THR A 45 16.55 4.44 -1.31
C THR A 45 15.54 4.58 -0.18
N ASP A 46 15.10 5.81 0.10
CA ASP A 46 14.26 6.18 1.24
C ASP A 46 12.80 6.44 0.86
N LEU A 47 12.40 6.15 -0.38
CA LEU A 47 11.06 6.39 -0.87
C LEU A 47 10.02 5.60 -0.04
N ARG A 48 8.89 6.25 0.21
CA ARG A 48 7.75 5.73 0.96
C ARG A 48 6.45 6.21 0.32
N PRO A 49 5.34 5.46 0.46
CA PRO A 49 4.03 5.96 0.07
C PRO A 49 3.68 7.24 0.84
N ALA A 50 3.02 8.17 0.15
CA ALA A 50 2.43 9.36 0.76
C ALA A 50 1.17 9.01 1.56
N LEU A 51 0.46 7.94 1.15
CA LEU A 51 -0.70 7.42 1.86
C LEU A 51 -0.73 5.88 1.78
N GLU A 52 -1.02 5.25 2.90
CA GLU A 52 -1.29 3.81 3.01
C GLU A 52 -2.66 3.66 3.69
N VAL A 53 -3.58 2.92 3.08
CA VAL A 53 -4.94 2.71 3.61
C VAL A 53 -5.18 1.22 3.78
N GLN A 54 -5.61 0.80 4.97
CA GLN A 54 -6.01 -0.56 5.28
C GLN A 54 -7.45 -0.83 4.85
N SER A 55 -7.85 -2.10 4.81
CA SER A 55 -9.19 -2.50 4.38
C SER A 55 -10.32 -2.03 5.30
N ASP A 56 -10.01 -1.68 6.54
CA ASP A 56 -10.94 -1.11 7.51
C ASP A 56 -10.97 0.44 7.49
N GLY A 57 -10.26 1.07 6.54
CA GLY A 57 -10.19 2.51 6.38
C GLY A 57 -9.18 3.21 7.29
N ARG A 58 -8.48 2.50 8.19
CA ARG A 58 -7.34 3.07 8.91
C ARG A 58 -6.24 3.43 7.93
N ALA A 59 -5.62 4.59 8.12
CA ALA A 59 -4.65 5.11 7.18
C ALA A 59 -3.43 5.71 7.88
N VAL A 60 -2.31 5.70 7.16
CA VAL A 60 -1.07 6.39 7.52
C VAL A 60 -0.74 7.35 6.39
N LYS A 61 -0.59 8.64 6.71
CA LYS A 61 -0.18 9.68 5.76
C LYS A 61 1.22 10.19 6.08
N ARG A 62 2.02 10.45 5.04
CA ARG A 62 3.32 11.12 5.10
C ARG A 62 3.36 12.25 4.09
N ALA A 63 3.89 13.40 4.51
CA ALA A 63 4.08 14.53 3.60
C ALA A 63 5.25 14.29 2.62
N ASP A 64 6.31 13.63 3.10
CA ASP A 64 7.47 13.20 2.31
C ASP A 64 8.16 12.01 3.02
N SER A 65 9.27 11.53 2.46
CA SER A 65 10.00 10.37 2.99
C SER A 65 10.65 10.59 4.36
N SER A 66 10.94 11.85 4.73
CA SER A 66 11.56 12.23 5.99
C SER A 66 10.54 12.62 7.06
N ALA A 67 9.32 12.96 6.64
CA ALA A 67 8.24 13.37 7.52
C ALA A 67 7.77 12.24 8.43
N GLN A 68 7.36 12.60 9.65
CA GLN A 68 6.71 11.67 10.57
C GLN A 68 5.38 11.18 9.98
N ALA A 69 5.09 9.89 10.20
CA ALA A 69 3.81 9.31 9.83
C ALA A 69 2.71 9.87 10.74
N VAL A 70 1.60 10.25 10.12
CA VAL A 70 0.38 10.66 10.82
C VAL A 70 -0.65 9.56 10.65
N ASN A 71 -1.12 9.01 11.76
CA ASN A 71 -2.22 8.04 11.75
C ASN A 71 -3.55 8.77 11.58
N GLY A 72 -4.49 8.11 10.92
CA GLY A 72 -5.81 8.66 10.67
C GLY A 72 -6.71 7.65 9.98
N THR A 73 -7.70 8.17 9.26
CA THR A 73 -8.67 7.36 8.52
C THR A 73 -8.98 7.97 7.16
N VAL A 74 -9.49 7.15 6.25
CA VAL A 74 -10.16 7.60 5.02
C VAL A 74 -11.63 7.15 5.11
N PRO A 75 -12.61 8.03 4.86
CA PRO A 75 -14.02 7.67 4.84
C PRO A 75 -14.33 6.52 3.88
N ALA A 76 -15.20 5.59 4.30
CA ALA A 76 -15.50 4.37 3.56
C ALA A 76 -16.17 4.64 2.21
N ASP A 77 -16.97 5.69 2.10
CA ASP A 77 -17.61 6.13 0.86
C ASP A 77 -16.58 6.65 -0.15
N VAL A 78 -15.60 7.44 0.31
CA VAL A 78 -14.48 7.90 -0.54
C VAL A 78 -13.63 6.71 -0.99
N LEU A 79 -13.33 5.78 -0.08
CA LEU A 79 -12.55 4.59 -0.38
C LEU A 79 -13.25 3.70 -1.42
N GLY A 80 -14.55 3.45 -1.25
CA GLY A 80 -15.35 2.67 -2.19
C GLY A 80 -15.42 3.31 -3.58
N ALA A 81 -15.63 4.62 -3.65
CA ALA A 81 -15.63 5.37 -4.91
C ALA A 81 -14.26 5.32 -5.60
N ALA A 82 -13.16 5.51 -4.86
CA ALA A 82 -11.82 5.46 -5.40
C ALA A 82 -11.49 4.06 -5.97
N ILE A 83 -11.86 2.98 -5.28
CA ILE A 83 -11.64 1.61 -5.77
C ILE A 83 -12.38 1.36 -7.09
N ALA A 84 -13.62 1.85 -7.22
CA ALA A 84 -14.37 1.75 -8.47
C ALA A 84 -13.66 2.50 -9.61
N ASP A 85 -13.20 3.74 -9.34
CA ASP A 85 -12.46 4.54 -10.32
C ASP A 85 -11.12 3.87 -10.72
N ILE A 86 -10.38 3.31 -9.76
CA ILE A 86 -9.10 2.60 -9.99
C ILE A 86 -9.31 1.38 -10.89
N LYS A 87 -10.32 0.55 -10.59
CA LYS A 87 -10.65 -0.62 -11.41
C LYS A 87 -11.06 -0.22 -12.82
N ALA A 88 -11.78 0.89 -12.98
CA ALA A 88 -12.15 1.40 -14.29
C ALA A 88 -10.93 1.90 -15.08
N LEU A 89 -9.97 2.55 -14.41
CA LEU A 89 -8.73 3.02 -15.03
C LEU A 89 -7.77 1.90 -15.42
N ALA A 90 -7.84 0.73 -14.78
CA ALA A 90 -7.00 -0.43 -15.09
C ALA A 90 -7.12 -0.91 -16.55
N ALA A 91 -8.25 -0.63 -17.19
CA ALA A 91 -8.52 -1.01 -18.58
C ALA A 91 -8.15 0.09 -19.60
N VAL A 92 -7.57 1.21 -19.16
CA VAL A 92 -7.40 2.41 -19.99
C VAL A 92 -5.91 2.68 -20.23
N ASP A 93 -5.56 3.03 -21.47
CA ASP A 93 -4.22 3.51 -21.79
C ASP A 93 -4.06 4.97 -21.33
N MET A 94 -3.09 5.17 -20.42
CA MET A 94 -2.73 6.50 -19.92
C MET A 94 -1.54 7.11 -20.69
N GLY A 95 -0.97 6.38 -21.65
CA GLY A 95 0.13 6.82 -22.49
C GLY A 95 1.46 6.97 -21.74
N LEU A 96 2.53 7.12 -22.52
CA LEU A 96 3.87 7.43 -22.03
C LEU A 96 4.36 8.69 -22.74
N PRO A 97 4.65 9.79 -22.03
CA PRO A 97 5.19 10.99 -22.66
C PRO A 97 6.60 10.74 -23.19
N GLN A 98 7.03 11.51 -24.20
CA GLN A 98 8.35 11.31 -24.84
C GLN A 98 9.53 11.56 -23.89
N ASP A 99 9.38 12.42 -22.89
CA ASP A 99 10.38 12.73 -21.86
C ASP A 99 9.98 12.15 -20.49
N ALA A 100 10.00 10.83 -20.36
CA ALA A 100 9.53 10.12 -19.16
C ALA A 100 10.55 9.97 -18.02
N ASP A 101 11.75 10.53 -18.12
CA ASP A 101 12.79 10.57 -17.05
C ASP A 101 12.41 11.49 -15.86
N LYS A 102 11.13 11.54 -15.52
CA LYS A 102 10.49 12.56 -14.69
C LYS A 102 9.77 11.91 -13.51
N ALA A 103 9.06 12.73 -12.75
CA ALA A 103 8.28 12.29 -11.62
C ALA A 103 7.36 11.11 -12.00
N THR A 104 7.01 10.28 -11.02
CA THR A 104 6.11 9.14 -11.23
C THR A 104 5.07 9.16 -10.14
N SER A 105 3.82 8.88 -10.48
CA SER A 105 2.75 8.67 -9.50
C SER A 105 2.18 7.27 -9.66
N ILE A 106 1.97 6.59 -8.55
CA ILE A 106 1.55 5.20 -8.48
C ILE A 106 0.36 5.07 -7.53
N ILE A 107 -0.65 4.32 -7.97
CA ILE A 107 -1.72 3.80 -7.12
C ILE A 107 -1.65 2.28 -7.18
N ASP A 108 -1.35 1.64 -6.06
CA ASP A 108 -1.46 0.19 -5.92
C ASP A 108 -2.72 -0.14 -5.12
N TYR A 109 -3.61 -0.95 -5.71
CA TYR A 109 -4.75 -1.55 -5.04
C TYR A 109 -4.50 -3.05 -4.88
N MET A 110 -4.38 -3.50 -3.65
CA MET A 110 -3.99 -4.86 -3.27
C MET A 110 -5.04 -5.45 -2.32
N PRO A 111 -6.18 -5.95 -2.85
CA PRO A 111 -7.19 -6.61 -2.04
C PRO A 111 -6.68 -7.96 -1.49
N GLN A 112 -7.45 -8.58 -0.60
CA GLN A 112 -7.10 -9.89 -0.04
C GLN A 112 -7.00 -11.01 -1.09
N ALA A 113 -7.72 -10.88 -2.21
CA ALA A 113 -7.64 -11.78 -3.35
C ALA A 113 -6.60 -11.21 -4.34
N PRO A 114 -5.36 -11.75 -4.38
CA PRO A 114 -4.24 -11.13 -5.12
C PRO A 114 -4.41 -11.17 -6.64
N ASP A 115 -5.29 -12.01 -7.16
CA ASP A 115 -5.68 -12.03 -8.58
C ASP A 115 -6.47 -10.78 -9.01
N GLN A 116 -6.80 -9.90 -8.06
CA GLN A 116 -7.51 -8.64 -8.27
C GLN A 116 -6.63 -7.41 -8.05
N ASP A 117 -5.31 -7.60 -7.95
CA ASP A 117 -4.36 -6.50 -7.80
C ASP A 117 -4.42 -5.57 -9.02
N VAL A 118 -4.43 -4.26 -8.76
CA VAL A 118 -4.41 -3.22 -9.78
C VAL A 118 -3.27 -2.25 -9.49
N HIS A 119 -2.36 -2.11 -10.45
CA HIS A 119 -1.24 -1.18 -10.40
C HIS A 119 -1.40 -0.13 -11.48
N LEU A 120 -1.67 1.11 -11.08
CA LEU A 120 -1.76 2.25 -11.98
C LEU A 120 -0.50 3.09 -11.85
N ILE A 121 0.20 3.32 -12.96
CA ILE A 121 1.44 4.09 -13.00
C ILE A 121 1.33 5.20 -14.04
N VAL A 122 1.61 6.43 -13.63
CA VAL A 122 1.75 7.59 -14.53
C VAL A 122 3.16 8.15 -14.44
N TYR A 123 3.89 8.09 -15.56
CA TYR A 123 5.20 8.70 -15.73
C TYR A 123 5.07 10.13 -16.24
N GLY A 124 5.76 11.08 -15.62
CA GLY A 124 5.66 12.51 -15.93
C GLY A 124 4.21 13.01 -15.81
N PRO A 125 3.56 12.94 -14.64
CA PRO A 125 2.16 13.31 -14.46
C PRO A 125 1.84 14.76 -14.90
N GLU A 126 2.84 15.65 -14.87
CA GLU A 126 2.76 17.04 -15.31
C GLU A 126 2.92 17.24 -16.83
N ILE A 127 3.33 16.22 -17.58
CA ILE A 127 3.65 16.31 -19.01
C ILE A 127 2.50 15.79 -19.85
N ASN A 128 2.02 16.60 -20.80
CA ASN A 128 0.93 16.25 -21.72
C ASN A 128 1.34 16.21 -23.19
N ASP A 129 2.56 16.63 -23.50
CA ASP A 129 3.06 16.68 -24.87
C ASP A 129 3.20 15.25 -25.43
N GLY A 130 2.73 15.07 -26.67
CA GLY A 130 2.72 13.77 -27.34
C GLY A 130 1.57 12.84 -26.93
N LEU A 131 0.68 13.25 -26.02
CA LEU A 131 -0.49 12.45 -25.61
C LEU A 131 -1.75 12.79 -26.42
N SER A 132 -2.59 11.78 -26.65
CA SER A 132 -3.94 11.97 -27.18
C SER A 132 -4.85 12.64 -26.13
N ASP A 133 -5.98 13.21 -26.55
CA ASP A 133 -6.92 13.84 -25.62
C ASP A 133 -7.57 12.82 -24.66
N GLU A 134 -7.74 11.57 -25.11
CA GLU A 134 -8.22 10.47 -24.27
C GLU A 134 -7.20 10.09 -23.19
N GLN A 135 -5.91 10.03 -23.54
CA GLN A 135 -4.83 9.77 -22.57
C GLN A 135 -4.74 10.90 -21.55
N LYS A 136 -4.83 12.17 -21.98
CA LYS A 136 -4.86 13.32 -21.06
C LYS A 136 -6.05 13.26 -20.11
N ALA A 137 -7.25 12.93 -20.61
CA ALA A 137 -8.44 12.78 -19.78
C ALA A 137 -8.29 11.64 -18.76
N SER A 138 -7.70 10.53 -19.16
CA SER A 138 -7.46 9.37 -18.29
C SER A 138 -6.44 9.66 -17.20
N ARG A 139 -5.35 10.37 -17.54
CA ARG A 139 -4.36 10.85 -16.57
C ARG A 139 -4.95 11.86 -15.61
N LYS A 140 -5.83 12.75 -16.08
CA LYS A 140 -6.59 13.63 -15.20
C LYS A 140 -7.46 12.84 -14.21
N ARG A 141 -8.17 11.81 -14.66
CA ARG A 141 -8.96 10.95 -13.77
C ARG A 141 -8.09 10.24 -12.74
N PHE A 142 -6.91 9.75 -13.13
CA PHE A 142 -5.93 9.19 -12.21
C PHE A 142 -5.54 10.21 -11.13
N ASP A 143 -5.15 11.44 -11.51
CA ASP A 143 -4.77 12.49 -10.56
C ASP A 143 -5.94 12.87 -9.65
N ASP A 144 -7.15 13.01 -10.20
CA ASP A 144 -8.36 13.31 -9.42
C ASP A 144 -8.62 12.23 -8.34
N VAL A 145 -8.38 10.95 -8.63
CA VAL A 145 -8.47 9.86 -7.62
C VAL A 145 -7.36 9.99 -6.59
N PHE A 146 -6.12 10.19 -7.03
CA PHE A 146 -4.94 10.32 -6.17
C PHE A 146 -5.13 11.47 -5.16
N GLN A 147 -5.52 12.65 -5.64
CA GLN A 147 -5.77 13.82 -4.81
C GLN A 147 -6.98 13.63 -3.90
N ARG A 148 -8.07 13.03 -4.39
CA ARG A 148 -9.27 12.76 -3.57
C ARG A 148 -8.94 11.93 -2.34
N LEU A 149 -8.15 10.86 -2.50
CA LEU A 149 -7.73 10.01 -1.39
C LEU A 149 -6.81 10.76 -0.41
N LEU A 150 -5.83 11.53 -0.91
CA LEU A 150 -4.96 12.33 -0.06
C LEU A 150 -5.71 13.39 0.75
N ASN A 151 -6.73 14.01 0.15
CA ASN A 151 -7.52 15.08 0.74
C ASN A 151 -8.60 14.57 1.69
N ALA A 152 -9.07 13.33 1.48
CA ALA A 152 -10.06 12.69 2.35
C ALA A 152 -9.46 12.11 3.64
N PHE A 153 -8.13 12.10 3.77
CA PHE A 153 -7.46 11.69 5.01
C PHE A 153 -7.86 12.60 6.18
N VAL A 154 -8.34 11.98 7.25
CA VAL A 154 -8.68 12.65 8.52
C VAL A 154 -7.70 12.19 9.60
N PRO A 155 -6.84 13.08 10.15
CA PRO A 155 -5.96 12.74 11.26
C PRO A 155 -6.75 12.27 12.49
N ALA A 156 -6.18 11.32 13.24
CA ALA A 156 -6.73 10.83 14.51
C ALA A 156 -6.38 11.75 15.70
#